data_AF-A0A372J5F5-F1
#
_entry.id   AF-A0A372J5F5-F1
#
_cell.length_a   1.000
_cell.length_b   1.000
_cell.length_c   1.000
_cell.angle_alpha   90.00
_cell.angle_beta   90.00
_cell.angle_gamma   90.00
#
_symmetry.space_group_name_H-M   'P 1'
#
loop_
_entity.id
_entity.type
_entity.pdbx_description
1 polymer ?
#
loop_
_entity_poly.entity_id
_entity_poly.type
_entity_poly.pdbx_seq_one_letter_code
_entity_poly.pdbx_strand_id
1 'polypeptide(L)'
;MQAAAVLSVLVLGWQFLTAGRLLGGADVLTGHGAGAVALHVSTGLLLVAAALHGRATRTWWPAAVSAAVFALTFVQAAIGSAGDMTVHVPLALLLAVGIVWVTAWAFRPAG
;
A
#
# COMPACT_ATOMS: atom_id res chain seq x y z
N MET A 1 -11.63 8.98 2.27
CA MET A 1 -10.64 8.50 1.28
C MET A 1 -9.26 9.07 1.54
N GLN A 2 -9.10 10.41 1.56
CA GLN A 2 -7.81 11.08 1.78
C GLN A 2 -7.04 10.60 3.02
N ALA A 3 -7.69 10.52 4.19
CA ALA A 3 -7.03 10.04 5.42
C ALA A 3 -6.48 8.61 5.29
N ALA A 4 -7.24 7.69 4.71
CA ALA A 4 -6.79 6.31 4.47
C ALA A 4 -5.66 6.24 3.42
N ALA A 5 -5.68 7.13 2.42
CA ALA A 5 -4.63 7.24 1.42
C ALA A 5 -3.30 7.70 2.05
N VAL A 6 -3.35 8.77 2.85
CA VAL A 6 -2.19 9.27 3.62
C VAL A 6 -1.66 8.20 4.57
N LEU A 7 -2.54 7.53 5.32
CA LEU A 7 -2.14 6.43 6.20
C LEU A 7 -1.41 5.32 5.43
N SER A 8 -1.93 4.92 4.27
CA SER A 8 -1.30 3.90 3.42
C SER A 8 0.08 4.34 2.94
N VAL A 9 0.26 5.61 2.57
CA VAL A 9 1.57 6.18 2.21
C VAL A 9 2.55 6.13 3.39
N LEU A 10 2.12 6.53 4.59
CA LEU A 10 2.97 6.54 5.78
C LEU A 10 3.42 5.12 6.17
N VAL A 11 2.49 4.16 6.15
CA VAL A 11 2.78 2.75 6.44
C VAL A 11 3.71 2.16 5.37
N LEU A 12 3.51 2.49 4.09
CA LEU A 12 4.43 2.09 3.04
C LEU A 12 5.82 2.70 3.22
N GLY A 13 5.90 3.96 3.65
CA GLY A 13 7.17 4.61 4.01
C GLY A 13 7.90 3.86 5.14
N TRP A 14 7.17 3.39 6.16
CA TRP A 14 7.71 2.51 7.19
C TRP A 14 8.25 1.19 6.63
N GLN A 15 7.55 0.57 5.67
CA GLN A 15 8.02 -0.65 5.02
C GLN A 15 9.33 -0.42 4.27
N PHE A 16 9.47 0.67 3.52
CA PHE A 16 10.73 0.99 2.82
C PHE A 16 11.88 1.30 3.80
N LEU A 17 11.61 2.04 4.89
CA LEU A 17 12.62 2.33 5.91
C LEU A 17 13.14 1.05 6.56
N THR A 18 12.22 0.18 6.99
CA THR A 18 12.59 -1.09 7.64
C THR A 18 13.25 -2.07 6.66
N ALA A 19 12.81 -2.11 5.40
CA ALA A 19 13.47 -2.90 4.34
C ALA A 19 14.91 -2.43 4.11
N GLY A 20 15.15 -1.13 4.01
CA GLY A 20 16.51 -0.58 3.88
C GLY A 20 17.40 -0.94 5.07
N ARG A 21 16.86 -0.93 6.29
CA ARG A 21 17.58 -1.35 7.50
C ARG A 21 17.87 -2.86 7.52
N LEU A 22 16.94 -3.70 7.07
CA LEU A 22 17.17 -5.15 6.92
C LEU A 22 18.29 -5.45 5.93
N LEU A 23 18.29 -4.78 4.77
CA LEU A 23 19.37 -4.89 3.78
C LEU A 23 20.71 -4.40 4.32
N GLY A 24 20.70 -3.45 5.27
CA GLY A 24 21.86 -3.00 6.02
C GLY A 24 22.28 -3.91 7.20
N GLY A 25 21.62 -5.05 7.39
CA GLY A 25 21.95 -6.03 8.45
C GLY A 25 21.35 -5.74 9.83
N ALA A 26 20.43 -4.78 9.96
CA ALA A 26 19.77 -4.50 11.23
C ALA A 26 18.69 -5.55 11.55
N ASP A 27 18.56 -5.93 12.82
CA ASP A 27 17.50 -6.83 13.30
C ASP A 27 16.18 -6.08 13.52
N VAL A 28 15.45 -5.81 12.43
CA VAL A 28 14.15 -5.14 12.45
C VAL A 28 13.04 -5.95 11.76
N LEU A 29 13.23 -7.26 11.63
CA LEU A 29 12.31 -8.14 10.90
C LEU A 29 10.90 -8.13 11.49
N THR A 30 10.80 -8.16 12.83
CA THR A 30 9.52 -8.05 13.54
C THR A 30 8.80 -6.73 13.23
N GLY A 31 9.54 -5.63 13.18
CA GLY A 31 8.99 -4.30 12.86
C GLY A 31 8.52 -4.20 11.40
N HIS A 32 9.23 -4.83 10.47
CA HIS A 32 8.83 -4.93 9.07
C HIS A 32 7.59 -5.83 8.88
N GLY A 33 7.51 -6.94 9.61
CA GLY A 33 6.34 -7.82 9.61
C GLY A 33 5.09 -7.15 10.19
N ALA A 34 5.23 -6.42 11.30
CA ALA A 34 4.14 -5.63 11.86
C ALA A 34 3.66 -4.53 10.89
N GLY A 35 4.59 -3.88 10.19
CA GLY A 35 4.26 -2.90 9.16
C GLY A 35 3.55 -3.50 7.95
N ALA A 36 3.85 -4.75 7.57
CA ALA A 36 3.10 -5.48 6.53
C ALA A 36 1.63 -5.69 6.92
N VAL A 37 1.36 -6.07 8.18
CA VAL A 37 -0.02 -6.16 8.71
C VAL A 37 -0.71 -4.80 8.66
N ALA A 38 -0.03 -3.74 9.10
CA ALA A 38 -0.56 -2.38 9.02
C ALA A 38 -0.83 -1.96 7.56
N LEU A 39 -0.04 -2.44 6.60
CA LEU A 39 -0.22 -2.15 5.17
C LEU A 39 -1.49 -2.82 4.62
N HIS A 40 -1.77 -4.08 5.00
CA HIS A 40 -3.04 -4.74 4.68
C HIS A 40 -4.24 -3.95 5.22
N VAL A 41 -4.18 -3.55 6.49
CA VAL A 41 -5.28 -2.83 7.14
C VAL A 41 -5.50 -1.46 6.49
N SER A 42 -4.43 -0.67 6.32
CA SER A 42 -4.53 0.68 5.75
C SER A 42 -5.00 0.68 4.28
N THR A 43 -4.51 -0.25 3.45
CA THR A 43 -4.97 -0.38 2.06
C THR A 43 -6.39 -0.96 1.97
N GLY A 44 -6.80 -1.82 2.91
CA GLY A 44 -8.19 -2.26 3.05
C GLY A 44 -9.14 -1.10 3.39
N LEU A 45 -8.75 -0.22 4.32
CA LEU A 45 -9.48 1.00 4.62
C LEU A 45 -9.54 1.95 3.41
N LEU A 46 -8.45 2.06 2.65
CA LEU A 46 -8.42 2.85 1.41
C LEU A 46 -9.40 2.29 0.38
N LEU A 47 -9.44 0.97 0.17
CA LEU A 47 -10.40 0.30 -0.70
C LEU A 47 -11.85 0.60 -0.29
N VAL A 48 -12.19 0.41 0.99
CA VAL A 48 -13.54 0.72 1.50
C VAL A 48 -13.88 2.19 1.25
N ALA A 49 -12.97 3.10 1.58
CA ALA A 49 -13.20 4.53 1.39
C ALA A 49 -13.34 4.92 -0.09
N ALA A 50 -12.57 4.29 -0.98
CA ALA A 50 -12.64 4.50 -2.43
C ALA A 50 -13.94 3.92 -3.02
N ALA A 51 -14.42 2.77 -2.53
CA ALA A 51 -15.69 2.19 -2.92
C ALA A 51 -16.88 3.06 -2.48
N LEU A 52 -16.85 3.58 -1.26
CA LEU A 52 -17.85 4.54 -0.77
C LEU A 52 -17.84 5.82 -1.60
N HIS A 53 -16.66 6.32 -1.96
CA HIS A 53 -16.53 7.46 -2.86
C HIS A 53 -17.12 7.16 -4.24
N GLY A 54 -16.77 6.02 -4.85
CA GLY A 54 -17.31 5.61 -6.15
C GLY A 54 -18.83 5.41 -6.14
N ARG A 55 -19.40 4.97 -5.01
CA ARG A 55 -20.86 4.91 -4.84
C ARG A 55 -21.50 6.30 -4.87
N ALA A 56 -20.87 7.30 -4.23
CA ALA A 56 -21.38 8.66 -4.17
C ALA A 56 -21.17 9.46 -5.47
N THR A 57 -20.06 9.24 -6.18
CA THR A 57 -19.66 10.05 -7.36
C THR A 57 -19.73 9.31 -8.68
N ARG A 58 -20.10 8.01 -8.66
CA ARG A 58 -20.08 7.10 -9.81
C ARG A 58 -18.68 6.90 -10.44
N THR A 59 -17.62 7.36 -9.78
CA THR A 59 -16.24 7.22 -10.24
C THR A 59 -15.57 6.01 -9.57
N TRP A 60 -15.59 4.87 -10.25
CA TRP A 60 -15.20 3.57 -9.67
C TRP A 60 -13.73 3.18 -9.84
N TRP A 61 -13.01 3.79 -10.78
CA TRP A 61 -11.63 3.42 -11.05
C TRP A 61 -10.71 3.50 -9.80
N PRO A 62 -10.85 4.48 -8.87
CA PRO A 62 -9.99 4.51 -7.69
C PRO A 62 -10.24 3.31 -6.77
N ALA A 63 -11.49 2.82 -6.71
CA ALA A 63 -11.83 1.61 -5.98
C ALA A 63 -11.20 0.37 -6.65
N ALA A 64 -11.22 0.29 -7.98
CA ALA A 64 -10.58 -0.81 -8.71
C ALA A 64 -9.06 -0.85 -8.48
N VAL A 65 -8.37 0.31 -8.57
CA VAL A 65 -6.93 0.39 -8.28
C VAL A 65 -6.64 0.07 -6.82
N SER A 66 -7.44 0.58 -5.88
CA SER A 66 -7.27 0.27 -4.45
C SER A 66 -7.50 -1.22 -4.15
N ALA A 67 -8.40 -1.89 -4.89
CA ALA A 67 -8.64 -3.33 -4.75
C ALA A 67 -7.44 -4.13 -5.24
N ALA A 68 -6.87 -3.75 -6.39
CA ALA A 68 -5.65 -4.37 -6.91
C ALA A 68 -4.48 -4.18 -5.94
N VAL A 69 -4.27 -2.96 -5.43
CA VAL A 69 -3.26 -2.68 -4.40
C VAL A 69 -3.47 -3.55 -3.18
N PHE A 70 -4.68 -3.57 -2.61
CA PHE A 70 -5.00 -4.37 -1.42
C PHE A 70 -4.70 -5.85 -1.65
N ALA A 71 -5.14 -6.44 -2.77
CA ALA A 71 -4.85 -7.83 -3.10
C ALA A 71 -3.33 -8.10 -3.25
N LEU A 72 -2.63 -7.20 -3.95
CA LEU A 72 -1.19 -7.32 -4.16
C LEU A 72 -0.38 -7.21 -2.86
N THR A 73 -0.89 -6.55 -1.81
CA THR A 73 -0.20 -6.55 -0.51
C THR A 73 -0.04 -7.98 0.04
N PHE A 74 -1.04 -8.85 -0.11
CA PHE A 74 -0.96 -10.26 0.33
C PHE A 74 0.01 -11.07 -0.51
N VAL A 75 -0.02 -10.88 -1.83
CA VAL A 75 0.94 -11.50 -2.76
C VAL A 75 2.37 -11.09 -2.38
N GLN A 76 2.57 -9.79 -2.13
CA GLN A 76 3.86 -9.27 -1.70
C GLN A 76 4.31 -9.87 -0.36
N ALA A 77 3.41 -10.01 0.61
CA ALA A 77 3.73 -10.63 1.91
C ALA A 77 4.15 -12.09 1.75
N ALA A 78 3.46 -12.87 0.91
CA ALA A 78 3.80 -14.27 0.62
C ALA A 78 5.15 -14.41 -0.10
N ILE A 79 5.45 -13.53 -1.05
CA ILE A 79 6.76 -13.52 -1.75
C ILE A 79 7.87 -13.09 -0.78
N GLY A 80 7.59 -12.12 0.10
CA GLY A 80 8.53 -11.66 1.12
C GLY A 80 8.86 -12.75 2.14
N SER A 81 7.88 -13.52 2.59
CA SER A 81 8.12 -14.65 3.51
C SER A 81 8.86 -15.80 2.86
N ALA A 82 8.72 -15.99 1.55
CA ALA A 82 9.49 -16.95 0.77
C ALA A 82 10.96 -16.52 0.53
N GLY A 83 11.32 -15.28 0.86
CA GLY A 83 12.68 -14.76 0.70
C GLY A 83 13.06 -14.35 -0.73
N ASP A 84 12.11 -14.32 -1.67
CA ASP A 84 12.38 -13.95 -3.07
C ASP A 84 12.40 -12.43 -3.25
N MET A 85 13.58 -11.84 -3.02
CA MET A 85 13.77 -10.39 -3.16
C MET A 85 13.66 -9.90 -4.61
N THR A 86 13.88 -10.78 -5.60
CA THR A 86 13.87 -10.41 -7.02
C THR A 86 12.48 -10.03 -7.49
N VAL A 87 11.44 -10.65 -6.92
CA VAL A 87 10.04 -10.33 -7.19
C VAL A 87 9.45 -9.41 -6.12
N HIS A 88 9.85 -9.57 -4.86
CA HIS A 88 9.34 -8.76 -3.75
C HIS A 88 9.59 -7.26 -3.95
N VAL A 89 10.81 -6.86 -4.34
CA VAL A 89 11.19 -5.45 -4.47
C VAL A 89 10.44 -4.76 -5.62
N PRO A 90 10.41 -5.28 -6.86
CA PRO A 90 9.60 -4.69 -7.93
C PRO A 90 8.11 -4.59 -7.58
N LEU A 91 7.56 -5.61 -6.90
CA LEU A 91 6.16 -5.59 -6.49
C LEU A 91 5.88 -4.51 -5.43
N ALA A 92 6.80 -4.29 -4.48
CA ALA A 92 6.70 -3.19 -3.53
C ALA A 92 6.71 -1.81 -4.22
N LEU A 93 7.50 -1.64 -5.29
CA LEU A 93 7.48 -0.40 -6.09
C LEU A 93 6.17 -0.24 -6.85
N LEU A 94 5.59 -1.32 -7.38
CA LEU A 94 4.27 -1.28 -8.01
C LEU A 94 3.17 -0.88 -7.02
N LEU A 95 3.20 -1.42 -5.80
CA LEU A 95 2.31 -1.00 -4.71
C LEU A 95 2.48 0.50 -4.41
N ALA A 96 3.72 1.00 -4.39
CA ALA A 96 4.00 2.41 -4.19
C ALA A 96 3.35 3.30 -5.25
N VAL A 97 3.51 2.94 -6.53
CA VAL A 97 2.87 3.65 -7.64
C VAL A 97 1.35 3.67 -7.48
N GLY A 98 0.74 2.53 -7.19
CA GLY A 98 -0.72 2.43 -7.01
C GLY A 98 -1.24 3.30 -5.85
N ILE A 99 -0.59 3.22 -4.69
CA ILE A 99 -0.95 3.98 -3.49
C ILE A 99 -0.76 5.48 -3.74
N VAL A 100 0.39 5.89 -4.27
CA VAL A 100 0.69 7.31 -4.53
C VAL A 100 -0.23 7.88 -5.61
N TRP A 101 -0.54 7.14 -6.67
CA TRP A 101 -1.47 7.59 -7.70
C TRP A 101 -2.87 7.83 -7.12
N VAL A 102 -3.45 6.84 -6.42
CA VAL A 102 -4.77 7.02 -5.79
C VAL A 102 -4.75 8.17 -4.79
N THR A 103 -3.64 8.34 -4.06
CA THR A 103 -3.45 9.48 -3.15
C THR A 103 -3.45 10.81 -3.90
N ALA A 104 -2.59 10.98 -4.91
CA ALA A 104 -2.50 12.21 -5.69
C ALA A 104 -3.87 12.58 -6.32
N TRP A 105 -4.58 11.58 -6.83
CA TRP A 105 -5.93 11.79 -7.35
C TRP A 105 -6.93 12.20 -6.28
N ALA A 106 -6.87 11.63 -5.08
CA ALA A 106 -7.77 11.98 -3.97
C ALA A 106 -7.58 13.43 -3.48
N PHE A 107 -6.44 14.05 -3.78
CA PHE A 107 -6.13 15.44 -3.44
C PHE A 107 -6.21 16.41 -4.63
N ARG A 108 -6.61 15.94 -5.82
CA ARG A 108 -6.79 16.83 -6.97
C ARG A 108 -7.90 17.87 -6.67
N PRO A 109 -7.78 19.11 -7.15
CA PRO A 109 -8.89 20.06 -7.11
C PRO A 109 -10.10 19.54 -7.87
N ALA A 110 -11.30 19.81 -7.34
CA ALA A 110 -12.52 19.70 -8.12
C ALA A 110 -12.56 20.92 -9.06
N GLY A 111 -12.14 20.72 -10.31
CA GLY A 111 -12.34 21.69 -11.38
C GLY A 111 -13.79 21.81 -11.77
#